data_AF-A0A437QDS9-F1
#
_entry.id   AF-A0A437QDS9-F1
#
_cell.length_a   1.000
_cell.length_b   1.000
_cell.length_c   1.000
_cell.angle_alpha   90.00
_cell.angle_beta   90.00
_cell.angle_gamma   90.00
#
_symmetry.space_group_name_H-M   'P 1'
#
loop_
_entity.id
_entity.type
_entity.pdbx_description
1 polymer ?
#
loop_
_entity_poly.entity_id
_entity_poly.type
_entity_poly.pdbx_seq_one_letter_code
_entity_poly.pdbx_strand_id
1 'polypeptide(L)' 'MTDDRYRSRKFALAAVSALVSHIALFSGQLEGGTWVAAQTLILGMYNAGNVGERYVKPD' A
#
# COMPACT_ATOMS: atom_id res chain seq x y z
N MET A 1 -14.72 -8.85 -19.93
CA MET A 1 -14.33 -9.28 -18.57
C MET A 1 -13.30 -8.29 -18.07
N THR A 2 -13.73 -7.30 -17.28
CA THR A 2 -12.85 -6.30 -16.69
C THR A 2 -11.89 -7.01 -15.74
N ASP A 3 -10.60 -7.00 -16.07
CA ASP A 3 -9.55 -7.69 -15.32
C ASP A 3 -9.33 -6.99 -13.96
N ASP A 4 -10.12 -7.40 -12.97
CA ASP A 4 -10.06 -6.96 -11.56
C ASP A 4 -8.78 -7.44 -10.84
N ARG A 5 -7.95 -8.25 -11.51
CA ARG A 5 -6.77 -8.91 -10.93
C ARG A 5 -5.68 -7.89 -10.59
N TYR A 6 -5.60 -6.78 -11.32
CA TYR A 6 -4.68 -5.66 -11.01
C TYR A 6 -5.13 -4.87 -9.77
N ARG A 7 -6.43 -4.64 -9.60
CA ARG A 7 -7.00 -3.91 -8.45
C ARG A 7 -6.83 -4.70 -7.15
N SER A 8 -7.06 -6.02 -7.21
CA SER A 8 -6.87 -6.93 -6.06
C SER A 8 -5.39 -7.06 -5.64
N ARG A 9 -4.46 -7.14 -6.60
CA ARG A 9 -3.02 -7.30 -6.30
C ARG A 9 -2.39 -6.08 -5.64
N LYS A 10 -2.71 -4.86 -6.11
CA LYS A 10 -2.20 -3.61 -5.51
C LYS A 10 -2.69 -3.45 -4.07
N PHE A 11 -3.96 -3.77 -3.83
CA PHE A 11 -4.55 -3.78 -2.50
C PHE A 11 -3.90 -4.83 -1.59
N ALA A 12 -3.74 -6.06 -2.08
CA ALA A 12 -3.07 -7.12 -1.34
C ALA A 12 -1.62 -6.75 -0.96
N LEU A 13 -0.88 -6.12 -1.88
CA LEU A 13 0.47 -5.66 -1.61
C LEU A 13 0.50 -4.61 -0.50
N ALA A 14 -0.36 -3.58 -0.62
CA ALA A 14 -0.46 -2.52 0.38
C ALA A 14 -0.88 -3.07 1.76
N ALA A 15 -1.84 -4.00 1.80
CA ALA A 15 -2.31 -4.63 3.02
C ALA A 15 -1.22 -5.47 3.70
N VAL A 16 -0.46 -6.27 2.93
CA VAL A 16 0.66 -7.08 3.45
C VAL A 16 1.78 -6.18 3.96
N SER A 17 2.17 -5.15 3.21
CA SER A 17 3.19 -4.19 3.65
C SER A 17 2.79 -3.45 4.92
N ALA A 18 1.51 -3.05 5.03
CA ALA A 18 0.99 -2.42 6.24
C ALA A 18 1.06 -3.37 7.44
N LEU A 19 0.68 -4.65 7.27
CA LEU A 19 0.78 -5.68 8.30
C LEU A 19 2.22 -5.89 8.78
N VAL A 20 3.17 -6.00 7.86
CA VAL A 20 4.60 -6.15 8.19
C VAL A 20 5.10 -4.94 8.98
N SER A 21 4.70 -3.71 8.61
CA SER A 21 5.13 -2.53 9.35
C SER A 21 4.56 -2.47 10.78
N HIS A 22 3.35 -2.99 11.02
CA HIS A 22 2.79 -3.11 12.37
C HIS A 22 3.57 -4.13 13.19
N ILE A 23 3.90 -5.30 12.61
CA ILE A 23 4.73 -6.31 13.28
C ILE A 23 6.10 -5.72 13.64
N ALA A 24 6.72 -4.96 12.73
CA ALA A 24 8.00 -4.31 12.97
C ALA A 24 7.93 -3.24 14.08
N LEU A 25 6.82 -2.49 14.18
CA LEU A 25 6.59 -1.56 15.30
C LEU A 25 6.46 -2.31 16.64
N PHE A 26 5.59 -3.32 16.71
CA PHE A 26 5.34 -4.06 17.96
C PHE A 26 6.51 -4.95 18.39
N SER A 27 7.37 -5.37 17.46
CA SER A 27 8.62 -6.07 17.78
C SER A 27 9.77 -5.13 18.19
N GLY A 28 9.54 -3.82 18.22
CA GLY A 28 10.55 -2.81 18.58
C GLY A 28 11.61 -2.58 17.51
N GLN A 29 11.42 -3.09 16.29
CA GLN A 29 12.33 -2.89 15.15
C GLN A 29 12.15 -1.51 14.49
N LEU A 30 11.02 -0.83 14.76
CA LEU A 30 10.73 0.51 14.27
C LEU A 30 10.35 1.45 15.41
N GLU A 31 10.91 2.64 15.36
CA GLU A 31 10.45 3.78 16.16
C GLU A 31 9.10 4.28 15.64
N GLY A 32 8.24 4.80 16.53
CA GLY A 32 6.90 5.29 16.18
C GLY A 32 6.90 6.34 15.07
N GLY A 33 7.88 7.26 15.05
CA GLY A 33 8.01 8.25 13.97
C GLY A 33 8.30 7.60 12.61
N THR A 34 9.21 6.64 12.58
CA THR A 34 9.56 5.87 11.36
C THR A 34 8.37 5.02 10.88
N TRP A 35 7.56 4.50 11.80
CA TRP A 35 6.33 3.78 11.46
C TRP A 35 5.28 4.68 10.80
N VAL A 36 5.07 5.92 11.29
CA VAL A 36 4.16 6.88 10.65
C VAL A 36 4.62 7.20 9.22
N ALA A 37 5.93 7.38 9.01
CA ALA A 37 6.48 7.57 7.68
C ALA A 37 6.26 6.35 6.77
N ALA A 38 6.47 5.14 7.28
CA ALA A 38 6.23 3.90 6.55
C ALA A 38 4.75 3.74 6.14
N GLN A 39 3.80 4.01 7.05
CA GLN A 39 2.36 3.98 6.75
C GLN A 39 1.99 5.00 5.67
N THR A 40 2.52 6.21 5.77
CA THR A 40 2.29 7.28 4.79
C THR A 40 2.78 6.87 3.40
N LEU A 41 3.96 6.25 3.30
CA LEU A 41 4.51 5.76 2.04
C LEU A 41 3.69 4.62 1.44
N ILE A 42 3.28 3.63 2.25
CA ILE A 42 2.49 2.48 1.79
C ILE A 42 1.15 2.94 1.22
N LEU A 43 0.44 3.80 1.95
CA LEU A 43 -0.86 4.33 1.51
C LEU A 43 -0.71 5.29 0.33
N GLY A 44 0.34 6.12 0.33
CA GLY A 44 0.65 7.04 -0.76
C GLY A 44 0.93 6.31 -2.07
N MET A 45 1.75 5.25 -2.04
CA MET A 45 2.04 4.41 -3.21
C MET A 45 0.79 3.67 -3.71
N TYR A 46 -0.05 3.17 -2.80
CA TYR A 46 -1.31 2.53 -3.17
C TYR A 46 -2.27 3.52 -3.86
N ASN A 47 -2.43 4.72 -3.30
CA ASN A 47 -3.26 5.77 -3.89
C ASN A 47 -2.73 6.22 -5.26
N ALA A 48 -1.42 6.51 -5.35
CA ALA A 48 -0.76 6.87 -6.60
C ALA A 48 -0.92 5.76 -7.66
N GLY A 49 -0.81 4.49 -7.28
CA GLY A 49 -1.02 3.35 -8.17
C GLY A 49 -2.46 3.18 -8.66
N ASN A 50 -3.45 3.58 -7.85
CA ASN A 50 -4.86 3.59 -8.25
C ASN A 50 -5.22 4.78 -9.14
N VAL A 51 -4.70 5.98 -8.82
CA VAL A 51 -4.89 7.18 -9.63
C VAL A 51 -4.20 7.01 -10.99
N GLY A 52 -2.97 6.51 -11.03
CA GLY A 52 -2.26 6.22 -12.27
C GLY A 52 -2.98 5.18 -13.15
N GLU A 53 -3.66 4.20 -12.54
CA GLU A 53 -4.46 3.24 -13.30
C GLU A 53 -5.67 3.88 -13.99
N ARG A 54 -6.31 4.88 -13.38
CA ARG A 54 -7.41 5.64 -14.00
C ARG A 54 -6.97 6.42 -15.24
N TYR A 55 -5.71 6.86 -15.30
CA TYR A 55 -5.18 7.58 -16.47
C TYR A 55 -4.74 6.64 -17.61
N VAL A 56 -4.35 5.41 -17.29
CA VAL A 56 -3.86 4.42 -18.28
C VAL A 56 -5.00 3.53 -18.81
N LYS A 57 -6.03 3.27 -18.00
CA LYS A 57 -7.29 2.67 -18.41
C LYS A 57 -8.40 3.72 -18.29
N PRO A 58 -8.50 4.68 -19.22
CA PRO A 58 -9.71 5.48 -19.34
C PRO A 58 -10.81 4.53 -19.84
N ASP A 59 -11.87 4.39 -19.06
CA ASP A 59 -13.12 3.79 -19.53
C ASP A 59 -13.67 4.57 -20.74
#